data_AF-A0A117QJY5-F1
#
_entry.id   AF-A0A117QJY5-F1
#
_cell.length_a   1.000
_cell.length_b   1.000
_cell.length_c   1.000
_cell.angle_alpha   90.00
_cell.angle_beta   90.00
_cell.angle_gamma   90.00
#
_symmetry.space_group_name_H-M   'P 1'
#
loop_
_entity.id
_entity.type
_entity.pdbx_description
1 polymer ?
#
loop_
_entity_poly.entity_id
_entity_poly.type
_entity_poly.pdbx_seq_one_letter_code
_entity_poly.pdbx_strand_id
1 'polypeptide(L)'
;MQQFQTPDVTREFLRLCLDPGPGREKRTPVRLLEVLPQQMHDAVIRHAPYLRAMRDRVDALAEQHQAAKHEYADALTAWIHGEEPKPVDERYVIGRDGVFATLYDRQEQRLVVENATEEYCRQVRDALLATQGRPCVKCSALAPDHIAWAKGHLYVEPDEPQPAPAPARRSMPLLEVAAAAHDAAVTHAAKCGTCWPGMRLAEMCEDGQRAALAVLEPPEAAPQCAHVAWEVTHEYRNGLGTWTKLRKCSDCGERLPSIVELEPHLAENAGEQR
;
A
#
# COMPACT_ATOMS: atom_id res chain seq x y z
N MET A 1 34.12 16.03 22.90
CA MET A 1 33.48 15.68 21.61
C MET A 1 32.29 16.61 21.31
N GLN A 2 32.51 17.92 21.10
CA GLN A 2 31.42 18.91 20.89
C GLN A 2 31.51 19.67 19.55
N GLN A 3 32.36 19.25 18.61
CA GLN A 3 32.71 20.09 17.46
C GLN A 3 31.62 20.24 16.37
N PHE A 4 30.47 19.54 16.46
CA PHE A 4 29.45 19.50 15.39
C PHE A 4 28.02 19.69 15.92
N GLN A 5 27.88 20.55 16.94
CA GLN A 5 26.59 20.75 17.61
C GLN A 5 25.56 21.50 16.78
N THR A 6 25.98 22.34 15.84
CA THR A 6 25.07 23.15 15.02
C THR A 6 25.11 22.73 13.55
N PRO A 7 24.01 22.92 12.82
CA PRO A 7 23.96 22.62 11.39
C PRO A 7 24.98 23.45 10.59
N ASP A 8 25.21 24.71 10.97
CA ASP A 8 26.11 25.61 10.24
C ASP A 8 27.57 25.22 10.39
N VAL A 9 28.02 24.87 11.60
CA VAL A 9 29.38 24.36 11.84
C VAL A 9 29.60 23.05 11.07
N THR A 10 28.60 22.18 11.04
CA THR A 10 28.67 20.92 10.27
C THR A 10 28.80 21.20 8.76
N ARG A 11 28.00 22.13 8.21
CA ARG A 11 28.07 22.52 6.79
C ARG A 11 29.40 23.17 6.43
N GLU A 12 29.90 24.07 7.28
CA GLU A 12 31.18 24.76 7.07
C GLU A 12 32.34 23.77 7.05
N PHE A 13 32.35 22.83 7.99
CA PHE A 13 33.35 21.76 8.02
C PHE A 13 33.28 20.88 6.76
N LEU A 14 32.09 20.49 6.30
CA LEU A 14 31.92 19.71 5.07
C LEU A 14 32.38 20.49 3.84
N ARG A 15 32.11 21.81 3.77
CA ARG A 15 32.62 22.68 2.69
C ARG A 15 34.14 22.71 2.67
N LEU A 16 34.77 22.85 3.83
CA LEU A 16 36.24 22.78 3.95
C LEU A 16 36.79 21.42 3.53
N CYS A 17 36.05 20.34 3.77
CA CYS A 17 36.45 19.01 3.34
C CYS A 17 36.33 18.80 1.82
N LEU A 18 35.37 19.47 1.16
CA LEU A 18 35.22 19.47 -0.30
C LEU A 18 36.28 20.34 -0.98
N ASP A 19 36.60 21.49 -0.38
CA ASP A 19 37.60 22.44 -0.88
C ASP A 19 38.65 22.78 0.20
N PRO A 20 39.67 21.93 0.37
CA PRO A 20 40.66 22.06 1.45
C PRO A 20 41.68 23.19 1.24
N GLY A 21 41.52 24.02 0.21
CA GLY A 21 42.36 25.18 -0.08
C GLY A 21 43.45 24.93 -1.13
N PRO A 22 44.29 25.95 -1.41
CA PRO A 22 45.24 25.93 -2.51
C PRO A 22 46.32 24.85 -2.33
N GLY A 23 46.67 24.18 -3.43
CA GLY A 23 47.68 23.11 -3.46
C GLY A 23 47.17 21.73 -3.04
N ARG A 24 45.87 21.58 -2.75
CA ARG A 24 45.24 20.28 -2.48
C ARG A 24 44.17 20.00 -3.54
N GLU A 25 44.00 18.72 -3.87
CA GLU A 25 42.98 18.29 -4.81
C GLU A 25 41.58 18.44 -4.18
N LYS A 26 40.65 19.04 -4.95
CA LYS A 26 39.25 19.17 -4.53
C LYS A 26 38.61 17.80 -4.47
N ARG A 27 37.80 17.55 -3.44
CA ARG A 27 37.09 16.28 -3.29
C ARG A 27 35.70 16.39 -3.88
N THR A 28 35.27 15.33 -4.56
CA THR A 28 33.87 15.17 -4.94
C THR A 28 33.04 14.77 -3.72
N PRO A 29 31.72 15.05 -3.70
CA PRO A 29 30.84 14.57 -2.64
C PRO A 29 30.87 13.04 -2.45
N VAL A 30 31.02 12.28 -3.55
CA VAL A 30 31.16 10.81 -3.49
C VAL A 30 32.43 10.42 -2.72
N ARG A 31 33.58 11.01 -3.08
CA ARG A 31 34.84 10.72 -2.38
C ARG A 31 34.81 11.18 -0.92
N LEU A 32 34.06 12.23 -0.61
CA LEU A 32 33.86 12.68 0.77
C LEU A 32 33.10 11.64 1.59
N LEU A 33 32.05 11.00 1.05
CA LEU A 33 31.29 9.96 1.75
C LEU A 33 32.17 8.76 2.12
N GLU A 34 33.13 8.39 1.28
CA GLU A 34 34.03 7.25 1.53
C GLU A 34 35.04 7.48 2.68
N VAL A 35 35.37 8.74 2.96
CA VAL A 35 36.43 9.09 3.93
C VAL A 35 35.88 9.74 5.21
N LEU A 36 34.57 10.00 5.26
CA LEU A 36 33.95 10.64 6.41
C LEU A 36 33.85 9.61 7.57
N PRO A 37 34.32 9.94 8.78
CA PRO A 37 34.18 9.03 9.91
C PRO A 37 32.70 8.91 10.32
N GLN A 38 32.31 7.76 10.89
CA GLN A 38 30.92 7.47 11.27
C GLN A 38 30.26 8.58 12.11
N GLN A 39 30.99 9.13 13.09
CA GLN A 39 30.51 10.23 13.93
C GLN A 39 30.04 11.46 13.13
N MET A 40 30.61 11.70 11.94
CA MET A 40 30.23 12.82 11.08
C MET A 40 29.00 12.51 10.27
N HIS A 41 28.84 11.26 9.82
CA HIS A 41 27.59 10.87 9.22
C HIS A 41 26.44 10.99 10.23
N ASP A 42 26.64 10.57 11.48
CA ASP A 42 25.61 10.69 12.52
C ASP A 42 25.24 12.16 12.80
N ALA A 43 26.23 13.07 12.78
CA ALA A 43 25.99 14.51 12.90
C ALA A 43 25.22 15.06 11.69
N VAL A 44 25.57 14.65 10.47
CA VAL A 44 24.85 15.03 9.24
C VAL A 44 23.41 14.56 9.28
N ILE A 45 23.16 13.30 9.64
CA ILE A 45 21.80 12.75 9.75
C ILE A 45 21.00 13.46 10.84
N ARG A 46 21.62 13.83 11.97
CA ARG A 46 20.96 14.62 13.02
C ARG A 46 20.49 15.98 12.51
N HIS A 47 21.30 16.67 11.72
CA HIS A 47 21.03 18.01 11.21
C HIS A 47 20.24 18.04 9.89
N ALA A 48 20.24 16.94 9.15
CA ALA A 48 19.53 16.77 7.87
C ALA A 48 18.87 15.37 7.81
N PRO A 49 17.76 15.15 8.53
CA PRO A 49 17.14 13.82 8.65
C PRO A 49 16.70 13.20 7.32
N TYR A 50 16.36 14.02 6.33
CA TYR A 50 15.96 13.55 4.99
C TYR A 50 17.09 12.78 4.26
N LEU A 51 18.36 12.99 4.65
CA LEU A 51 19.49 12.24 4.09
C LEU A 51 19.58 10.81 4.63
N ARG A 52 18.84 10.47 5.71
CA ARG A 52 18.87 9.13 6.31
C ARG A 52 18.39 8.08 5.32
N ALA A 53 17.21 8.28 4.74
CA ALA A 53 16.65 7.34 3.77
C ALA A 53 17.56 7.16 2.54
N MET A 54 18.27 8.21 2.12
CA MET A 54 19.24 8.12 1.03
C MET A 54 20.47 7.31 1.44
N ARG A 55 20.97 7.51 2.65
CA ARG A 55 22.09 6.74 3.19
C ARG A 55 21.73 5.26 3.34
N ASP A 56 20.61 4.96 3.98
CA ASP A 56 20.13 3.60 4.18
C ASP A 56 19.99 2.87 2.83
N ARG A 57 19.54 3.58 1.78
CA ARG A 57 19.49 3.05 0.42
C ARG A 57 20.88 2.78 -0.17
N VAL A 58 21.86 3.66 0.04
CA VAL A 58 23.24 3.45 -0.42
C VAL A 58 23.87 2.26 0.29
N ASP A 59 23.68 2.14 1.60
CA ASP A 59 24.21 1.03 2.40
C ASP A 59 23.59 -0.30 1.94
N ALA A 60 22.27 -0.35 1.72
CA ALA A 60 21.60 -1.53 1.16
C ALA A 60 22.14 -1.92 -0.24
N LEU A 61 22.36 -0.95 -1.13
CA LEU A 61 22.94 -1.20 -2.45
C LEU A 61 24.40 -1.69 -2.35
N ALA A 62 25.17 -1.18 -1.39
CA ALA A 62 26.54 -1.62 -1.16
C ALA A 62 26.60 -3.07 -0.65
N GLU A 63 25.70 -3.44 0.26
CA GLU A 63 25.53 -4.82 0.73
C GLU A 63 25.14 -5.75 -0.42
N GLN A 64 24.18 -5.35 -1.27
CA GLN A 64 23.79 -6.12 -2.46
C GLN A 64 24.96 -6.32 -3.43
N HIS A 65 25.70 -5.25 -3.73
CA HIS A 65 26.86 -5.33 -4.61
C HIS A 65 27.96 -6.23 -4.03
N GLN A 66 28.19 -6.17 -2.72
CA GLN A 66 29.15 -7.05 -2.06
C GLN A 66 28.68 -8.51 -2.05
N ALA A 67 27.38 -8.78 -1.85
CA ALA A 67 26.82 -10.12 -1.96
C ALA A 67 27.01 -10.69 -3.38
N ALA A 68 26.68 -9.91 -4.41
CA ALA A 68 26.86 -10.30 -5.81
C ALA A 68 28.33 -10.58 -6.16
N LYS A 69 29.27 -9.82 -5.58
CA LYS A 69 30.72 -10.09 -5.73
C LYS A 69 31.14 -11.41 -5.12
N HIS A 70 30.66 -11.74 -3.93
CA HIS A 70 30.97 -13.04 -3.30
C HIS A 70 30.39 -14.18 -4.12
N GLU A 71 29.15 -14.05 -4.57
CA GLU A 71 28.51 -15.04 -5.43
C GLU A 71 29.27 -15.27 -6.74
N TYR A 72 29.73 -14.20 -7.40
CA TYR A 72 30.62 -14.31 -8.55
C TYR A 72 31.93 -15.01 -8.22
N ALA A 73 32.56 -14.68 -7.08
CA ALA A 73 33.80 -15.30 -6.64
C ALA A 73 33.61 -16.80 -6.34
N ASP A 74 32.49 -17.19 -5.74
CA ASP A 74 32.13 -18.58 -5.46
C ASP A 74 31.91 -19.35 -6.78
N ALA A 75 31.15 -18.77 -7.71
CA ALA A 75 30.93 -19.35 -9.04
C ALA A 75 32.24 -19.50 -9.84
N LEU A 76 33.13 -18.49 -9.77
CA LEU A 76 34.45 -18.54 -10.38
C LEU A 76 35.31 -19.64 -9.75
N THR A 77 35.25 -19.81 -8.43
CA THR A 77 35.96 -20.86 -7.70
C THR A 77 35.47 -22.25 -8.12
N ALA A 78 34.16 -22.47 -8.18
CA ALA A 78 33.57 -23.72 -8.66
C ALA A 78 34.05 -24.04 -10.09
N TRP A 79 34.00 -23.05 -10.99
CA TRP A 79 34.48 -23.20 -12.37
C TRP A 79 35.97 -23.58 -12.44
N ILE A 80 36.83 -22.95 -11.63
CA ILE A 80 38.27 -23.26 -11.56
C ILE A 80 38.50 -24.72 -11.13
N HIS A 81 37.66 -25.25 -10.25
CA HIS A 81 37.78 -26.62 -9.75
C HIS A 81 37.09 -27.68 -10.62
N GLY A 82 36.45 -27.28 -11.73
CA GLY A 82 35.68 -28.19 -12.58
C GLY A 82 34.36 -28.64 -11.94
N GLU A 83 33.90 -27.94 -10.92
CA GLU A 83 32.59 -28.11 -10.32
C GLU A 83 31.55 -27.32 -11.11
N GLU A 84 30.33 -27.85 -11.23
CA GLU A 84 29.24 -27.10 -11.81
C GLU A 84 28.85 -25.97 -10.84
N PRO A 85 28.91 -24.69 -11.26
CA PRO A 85 28.57 -23.59 -10.37
C PRO A 85 27.13 -23.78 -9.93
N LYS A 86 26.91 -23.76 -8.60
CA LYS A 86 25.56 -23.84 -8.04
C LYS A 86 24.73 -22.73 -8.69
N PRO A 87 23.57 -23.05 -9.32
CA PRO A 87 22.77 -22.03 -9.95
C PRO A 87 22.42 -20.96 -8.92
N VAL A 88 22.80 -19.73 -9.23
CA VAL A 88 22.52 -18.47 -8.51
C VAL A 88 21.00 -18.22 -8.36
N ASP A 89 20.20 -19.02 -9.03
CA ASP A 89 18.87 -18.65 -9.46
C ASP A 89 17.77 -19.32 -8.64
N GLU A 90 17.76 -19.04 -7.33
CA GLU A 90 16.48 -18.95 -6.63
C GLU A 90 16.07 -17.49 -6.61
N ARG A 91 15.61 -16.98 -7.77
CA ARG A 91 14.93 -15.66 -7.88
C ARG A 91 13.97 -15.44 -6.71
N TYR A 92 13.30 -16.50 -6.29
CA TYR A 92 12.40 -16.50 -5.16
C TYR A 92 13.00 -17.26 -3.97
N VAL A 93 13.30 -16.55 -2.90
CA VAL A 93 13.84 -17.12 -1.67
C VAL A 93 12.77 -17.18 -0.60
N ILE A 94 12.69 -18.32 0.09
CA ILE A 94 11.80 -18.52 1.23
C ILE A 94 12.60 -18.34 2.51
N GLY A 95 12.37 -17.24 3.23
CA GLY A 95 12.88 -17.02 4.58
C GLY A 95 11.92 -17.59 5.61
N ARG A 96 12.43 -18.12 6.73
CA ARG A 96 11.60 -18.58 7.88
C ARG A 96 11.84 -17.67 9.08
N ASP A 97 10.75 -17.29 9.74
CA ASP A 97 10.78 -16.61 11.04
C ASP A 97 9.80 -17.34 11.99
N GLY A 98 10.34 -18.27 12.77
CA GLY A 98 9.55 -19.16 13.62
C GLY A 98 8.64 -20.10 12.82
N VAL A 99 7.32 -20.01 13.09
CA VAL A 99 6.28 -20.84 12.44
C VAL A 99 5.89 -20.27 11.06
N PHE A 100 6.26 -19.02 10.78
CA PHE A 100 5.92 -18.34 9.55
C PHE A 100 7.07 -18.36 8.53
N ALA A 101 6.70 -18.24 7.27
CA ALA A 101 7.59 -18.13 6.13
C ALA A 101 7.24 -16.92 5.28
N THR A 102 8.25 -16.40 4.60
CA THR A 102 8.19 -15.22 3.75
C THR A 102 8.80 -15.55 2.40
N LEU A 103 8.07 -15.28 1.31
CA LEU A 103 8.58 -15.42 -0.05
C LEU A 103 9.07 -14.07 -0.56
N TYR A 104 10.36 -13.99 -0.94
CA TYR A 104 11.01 -12.78 -1.40
C TYR A 104 11.52 -12.95 -2.84
N ASP A 105 11.16 -12.04 -3.74
CA ASP A 105 11.74 -11.96 -5.08
C ASP A 105 13.06 -11.17 -4.99
N ARG A 106 14.20 -11.88 -5.05
CA ARG A 106 15.55 -11.31 -5.01
C ARG A 106 15.84 -10.42 -6.22
N GLN A 107 15.30 -10.75 -7.39
CA GLN A 107 15.57 -9.97 -8.61
C GLN A 107 14.86 -8.62 -8.54
N GLU A 108 13.61 -8.60 -8.08
CA GLU A 108 12.80 -7.38 -7.97
C GLU A 108 12.91 -6.69 -6.59
N GLN A 109 13.69 -7.27 -5.67
CA GLN A 109 13.89 -6.79 -4.30
C GLN A 109 12.57 -6.51 -3.56
N ARG A 110 11.59 -7.42 -3.69
CA ARG A 110 10.26 -7.23 -3.11
C ARG A 110 9.73 -8.46 -2.39
N LEU A 111 8.90 -8.18 -1.38
CA LEU A 111 8.11 -9.17 -0.69
C LEU A 111 6.97 -9.65 -1.59
N VAL A 112 6.91 -10.96 -1.83
CA VAL A 112 5.83 -11.59 -2.60
C VAL A 112 4.75 -12.11 -1.65
N VAL A 113 5.15 -12.81 -0.60
CA VAL A 113 4.26 -13.36 0.43
C VAL A 113 4.85 -13.07 1.81
N GLU A 114 4.01 -12.65 2.75
CA GLU A 114 4.38 -12.34 4.13
C GLU A 114 3.58 -13.22 5.11
N ASN A 115 4.21 -13.67 6.20
CA ASN A 115 3.55 -14.38 7.31
C ASN A 115 2.68 -15.59 6.92
N ALA A 116 3.13 -16.39 5.95
CA ALA A 116 2.40 -17.59 5.51
C ALA A 116 3.08 -18.88 5.97
N THR A 117 2.48 -20.04 5.67
CA THR A 117 3.18 -21.32 5.84
C THR A 117 4.27 -21.47 4.79
N GLU A 118 5.33 -22.23 5.10
CA GLU A 118 6.40 -22.53 4.15
C GLU A 118 5.86 -23.26 2.91
N GLU A 119 4.88 -24.16 3.10
CA GLU A 119 4.21 -24.88 2.01
C GLU A 119 3.50 -23.91 1.05
N TYR A 120 2.78 -22.92 1.57
CA TYR A 120 2.15 -21.90 0.74
C TYR A 120 3.17 -21.06 -0.02
N CYS A 121 4.28 -20.67 0.62
CA CYS A 121 5.37 -19.95 -0.05
C CYS A 121 5.97 -20.77 -1.21
N ARG A 122 6.14 -22.08 -1.05
CA ARG A 122 6.61 -22.97 -2.13
C ARG A 122 5.59 -23.05 -3.27
N GLN A 123 4.31 -23.19 -2.97
CA GLN A 123 3.26 -23.22 -4.00
C GLN A 123 3.24 -21.92 -4.83
N VAL A 124 3.31 -20.76 -4.17
CA VAL A 124 3.35 -19.46 -4.86
C VAL A 124 4.63 -19.32 -5.69
N ARG A 125 5.78 -19.73 -5.16
CA ARG A 125 7.05 -19.75 -5.89
C ARG A 125 6.95 -20.58 -7.16
N ASP A 126 6.49 -21.82 -7.04
CA ASP A 126 6.47 -22.77 -8.15
C ASP A 126 5.49 -22.29 -9.24
N ALA A 127 4.36 -21.67 -8.86
CA ALA A 127 3.44 -21.01 -9.78
C ALA A 127 4.08 -19.80 -10.51
N LEU A 128 4.86 -18.98 -9.80
CA LEU A 128 5.59 -17.86 -10.41
C LEU A 128 6.66 -18.34 -11.38
N LEU A 129 7.43 -19.37 -11.01
CA LEU A 129 8.41 -19.99 -11.91
C LEU A 129 7.75 -20.60 -13.15
N ALA A 130 6.60 -21.27 -13.00
CA ALA A 130 5.86 -21.86 -14.11
C ALA A 130 5.26 -20.81 -15.08
N THR A 131 5.08 -19.56 -14.63
CA THR A 131 4.54 -18.45 -15.43
C THR A 131 5.61 -17.55 -16.03
N GLN A 132 6.87 -17.69 -15.63
CA GLN A 132 7.97 -16.95 -16.26
C GLN A 132 8.04 -17.23 -17.76
N GLY A 133 8.06 -16.15 -18.55
CA GLY A 133 8.09 -16.21 -20.01
C GLY A 133 6.73 -16.45 -20.67
N ARG A 134 5.65 -16.66 -19.90
CA ARG A 134 4.29 -16.71 -20.45
C ARG A 134 3.65 -15.32 -20.37
N PRO A 135 3.01 -14.83 -21.45
CA PRO A 135 2.21 -13.62 -21.39
C PRO A 135 1.02 -13.85 -20.45
N CYS A 136 0.64 -12.84 -19.67
CA CYS A 136 -0.51 -12.89 -18.79
C CYS A 136 -1.77 -13.18 -19.60
N VAL A 137 -2.56 -14.19 -19.21
CA VAL A 137 -3.76 -14.62 -19.94
C VAL A 137 -4.78 -13.48 -20.08
N LYS A 138 -4.83 -12.54 -19.12
CA LYS A 138 -5.81 -11.45 -19.10
C LYS A 138 -5.44 -10.27 -20.02
N CYS A 139 -4.16 -9.94 -20.15
CA CYS A 139 -3.74 -8.70 -20.83
C CYS A 139 -2.62 -8.90 -21.86
N SER A 140 -2.12 -10.13 -22.02
CA SER A 140 -0.98 -10.49 -22.88
C SER A 140 0.36 -9.81 -22.56
N ALA A 141 0.44 -8.99 -21.51
CA ALA A 141 1.70 -8.40 -21.04
C ALA A 141 2.61 -9.49 -20.47
N LEU A 142 3.92 -9.30 -20.58
CA LEU A 142 4.90 -10.20 -19.95
C LEU A 142 4.73 -10.13 -18.42
N ALA A 143 4.79 -11.30 -17.77
CA ALA A 143 4.49 -11.49 -16.36
C ALA A 143 5.12 -10.51 -15.34
N PRO A 144 6.34 -9.93 -15.54
CA PRO A 144 6.93 -9.04 -14.53
C PRO A 144 6.07 -7.81 -14.20
N ASP A 145 5.32 -7.30 -15.18
CA ASP A 145 4.60 -6.02 -15.05
C ASP A 145 3.23 -6.14 -14.34
N HIS A 146 2.78 -7.35 -13.98
CA HIS A 146 1.39 -7.60 -13.55
C HIS A 146 1.23 -8.09 -12.10
N ILE A 147 2.32 -8.42 -11.39
CA ILE A 147 2.25 -9.09 -10.08
C ILE A 147 2.04 -8.10 -8.91
N ALA A 148 1.91 -6.79 -9.17
CA ALA A 148 1.46 -5.82 -8.17
C ALA A 148 0.02 -6.10 -7.66
N TRP A 149 -0.78 -6.89 -8.39
CA TRP A 149 -2.15 -7.25 -8.05
C TRP A 149 -2.29 -8.43 -7.07
N ALA A 150 -1.23 -9.21 -6.84
CA ALA A 150 -1.31 -10.46 -6.07
C ALA A 150 -1.50 -10.29 -4.55
N LYS A 151 -1.49 -9.05 -4.02
CA LYS A 151 -1.73 -8.80 -2.59
C LYS A 151 -3.19 -8.98 -2.13
N GLY A 152 -4.16 -9.24 -3.03
CA GLY A 152 -5.58 -9.28 -2.63
C GLY A 152 -6.54 -10.20 -3.37
N HIS A 153 -6.15 -10.95 -4.41
CA HIS A 153 -7.15 -11.57 -5.32
C HIS A 153 -6.84 -12.99 -5.83
N LEU A 154 -6.11 -13.82 -5.09
CA LEU A 154 -5.85 -15.21 -5.52
C LEU A 154 -7.09 -16.15 -5.47
N TYR A 155 -8.31 -15.63 -5.31
CA TYR A 155 -9.56 -16.41 -5.40
C TYR A 155 -10.70 -15.64 -6.09
N VAL A 156 -10.53 -15.25 -7.35
CA VAL A 156 -11.70 -14.92 -8.20
C VAL A 156 -11.60 -15.76 -9.46
N GLU A 157 -12.59 -16.63 -9.66
CA GLU A 157 -12.73 -17.43 -10.88
C GLU A 157 -12.84 -16.51 -12.11
N PRO A 158 -12.30 -16.95 -13.27
CA PRO A 158 -12.09 -16.08 -14.40
C PRO A 158 -13.37 -15.92 -15.23
N ASP A 159 -14.27 -15.02 -14.83
CA ASP A 159 -15.31 -14.53 -15.75
C ASP A 159 -15.90 -13.15 -15.46
N GLU A 160 -15.44 -12.41 -14.43
CA GLU A 160 -15.96 -11.06 -14.19
C GLU A 160 -15.20 -9.95 -14.94
N PRO A 161 -15.90 -9.15 -15.79
CA PRO A 161 -15.31 -8.00 -16.46
C PRO A 161 -14.94 -6.91 -15.45
N GLN A 162 -13.72 -6.39 -15.58
CA GLN A 162 -13.16 -5.41 -14.65
C GLN A 162 -13.87 -4.06 -14.79
N PRO A 163 -14.24 -3.38 -13.68
CA PRO A 163 -14.87 -2.07 -13.75
C PRO A 163 -13.89 -1.05 -14.35
N ALA A 164 -14.44 -0.15 -15.18
CA ALA A 164 -13.69 0.92 -15.84
C ALA A 164 -12.96 1.80 -14.81
N PRO A 165 -11.80 2.38 -15.17
CA PRO A 165 -11.06 3.28 -14.29
C PRO A 165 -11.96 4.42 -13.80
N ALA A 166 -11.93 4.66 -12.49
CA ALA A 166 -12.71 5.73 -11.87
C ALA A 166 -12.40 7.08 -12.56
N PRO A 167 -13.42 7.91 -12.82
CA PRO A 167 -13.20 9.20 -13.46
C PRO A 167 -12.24 10.05 -12.62
N ALA A 168 -11.27 10.67 -13.29
CA ALA A 168 -10.31 11.54 -12.65
C ALA A 168 -11.04 12.64 -11.86
N ARG A 169 -10.77 12.75 -10.55
CA ARG A 169 -11.31 13.82 -9.71
C ARG A 169 -10.92 15.16 -10.33
N ARG A 170 -11.91 16.00 -10.62
CA ARG A 170 -11.65 17.38 -11.04
C ARG A 170 -11.00 18.12 -9.88
N SER A 171 -9.75 18.56 -10.07
CA SER A 171 -9.05 19.39 -9.10
C SER A 171 -9.69 20.77 -9.07
N MET A 172 -10.55 21.04 -8.07
CA MET A 172 -11.00 22.41 -7.81
C MET A 172 -9.88 23.20 -7.09
N PRO A 173 -9.64 24.47 -7.46
CA PRO A 173 -8.78 25.37 -6.70
C PRO A 173 -9.25 25.51 -5.25
N LEU A 174 -8.31 25.59 -4.31
CA LEU A 174 -8.60 25.65 -2.87
C LEU A 174 -9.58 26.79 -2.49
N LEU A 175 -9.53 27.91 -3.19
CA LEU A 175 -10.43 29.04 -2.95
C LEU A 175 -11.89 28.76 -3.34
N GLU A 176 -12.11 28.01 -4.42
CA GLU A 176 -13.47 27.61 -4.85
C GLU A 176 -14.07 26.60 -3.87
N VAL A 177 -13.23 25.68 -3.39
CA VAL A 177 -13.57 24.69 -2.38
C VAL A 177 -14.00 25.37 -1.07
N ALA A 178 -13.24 26.37 -0.61
CA ALA A 178 -13.58 27.14 0.58
C ALA A 178 -14.87 27.96 0.43
N ALA A 179 -15.08 28.58 -0.73
CA ALA A 179 -16.28 29.36 -1.01
C ALA A 179 -17.54 28.47 -1.01
N ALA A 180 -17.47 27.30 -1.66
CA ALA A 180 -18.60 26.39 -1.76
C ALA A 180 -18.98 25.77 -0.39
N ALA A 181 -17.98 25.45 0.44
CA ALA A 181 -18.22 25.00 1.82
C ALA A 181 -18.85 26.11 2.69
N HIS A 182 -18.41 27.36 2.52
CA HIS A 182 -19.00 28.52 3.20
C HIS A 182 -20.47 28.73 2.80
N ASP A 183 -20.80 28.65 1.52
CA ASP A 183 -22.18 28.84 1.05
C ASP A 183 -23.13 27.75 1.55
N ALA A 184 -22.65 26.51 1.64
CA ALA A 184 -23.41 25.41 2.26
C ALA A 184 -23.63 25.65 3.76
N ALA A 185 -22.61 26.12 4.48
CA ALA A 185 -22.73 26.48 5.89
C ALA A 185 -23.75 27.61 6.13
N VAL A 186 -23.72 28.67 5.31
CA VAL A 186 -24.69 29.78 5.37
C VAL A 186 -26.10 29.28 5.06
N THR A 187 -26.26 28.43 4.05
CA THR A 187 -27.55 27.85 3.67
C THR A 187 -28.16 27.00 4.79
N HIS A 188 -27.33 26.22 5.49
CA HIS A 188 -27.76 25.46 6.66
C HIS A 188 -28.16 26.39 7.81
N ALA A 189 -27.32 27.37 8.15
CA ALA A 189 -27.57 28.30 9.25
C ALA A 189 -28.88 29.09 9.08
N ALA A 190 -29.26 29.42 7.84
CA ALA A 190 -30.54 30.09 7.56
C ALA A 190 -31.79 29.27 7.94
N LYS A 191 -31.66 27.96 8.10
CA LYS A 191 -32.78 27.02 8.38
C LYS A 191 -32.66 26.34 9.74
N CYS A 192 -31.54 26.51 10.43
CA CYS A 192 -31.21 25.82 11.67
C CYS A 192 -31.39 26.77 12.86
N GLY A 193 -32.17 26.37 13.87
CA GLY A 193 -32.36 27.17 15.09
C GLY A 193 -31.13 27.22 16.01
N THR A 194 -30.10 26.41 15.73
CA THR A 194 -28.88 26.28 16.55
C THR A 194 -27.68 27.02 15.94
N CYS A 195 -27.61 27.14 14.62
CA CYS A 195 -26.50 27.79 13.93
C CYS A 195 -26.87 29.23 13.56
N TRP A 196 -25.89 30.14 13.51
CA TRP A 196 -26.11 31.53 13.05
C TRP A 196 -25.08 31.94 11.97
N PRO A 197 -25.43 32.92 11.11
CA PRO A 197 -24.49 33.47 10.14
C PRO A 197 -23.24 34.05 10.82
N GLY A 198 -22.04 33.64 10.36
CA GLY A 198 -20.75 34.09 10.89
C GLY A 198 -20.13 33.21 11.98
N MET A 199 -20.81 32.13 12.38
CA MET A 199 -20.25 31.08 13.24
C MET A 199 -19.10 30.34 12.55
N ARG A 200 -18.08 29.92 13.31
CA ARG A 200 -16.99 29.10 12.73
C ARG A 200 -17.52 27.71 12.42
N LEU A 201 -16.96 27.05 11.39
CA LEU A 201 -17.39 25.70 11.00
C LEU A 201 -17.38 24.72 12.20
N ALA A 202 -16.32 24.74 13.02
CA ALA A 202 -16.20 23.89 14.20
C ALA A 202 -17.23 24.16 15.32
N GLU A 203 -17.90 25.31 15.27
CA GLU A 203 -18.93 25.72 16.23
C GLU A 203 -20.33 25.36 15.73
N MET A 204 -20.51 25.08 14.43
CA MET A 204 -21.79 24.63 13.88
C MET A 204 -22.21 23.28 14.48
N CYS A 205 -23.51 23.00 14.47
CA CYS A 205 -24.00 21.66 14.80
C CYS A 205 -23.49 20.62 13.78
N GLU A 206 -23.60 19.34 14.15
CA GLU A 206 -23.07 18.23 13.34
C GLU A 206 -23.64 18.21 11.91
N ASP A 207 -24.94 18.48 11.74
CA ASP A 207 -25.57 18.55 10.43
C ASP A 207 -25.06 19.71 9.58
N GLY A 208 -24.73 20.84 10.22
CA GLY A 208 -24.13 22.00 9.56
C GLY A 208 -22.70 21.72 9.10
N GLN A 209 -21.91 21.04 9.93
CA GLN A 209 -20.56 20.58 9.56
C GLN A 209 -20.62 19.59 8.40
N ARG A 210 -21.54 18.62 8.48
CA ARG A 210 -21.75 17.62 7.43
C ARG A 210 -22.16 18.25 6.10
N ALA A 211 -23.09 19.21 6.13
CA ALA A 211 -23.52 19.92 4.92
C ALA A 211 -22.39 20.71 4.26
N ALA A 212 -21.51 21.33 5.03
CA ALA A 212 -20.35 22.06 4.50
C ALA A 212 -19.27 21.12 3.93
N LEU A 213 -19.01 19.99 4.59
CA LEU A 213 -18.03 19.00 4.14
C LEU A 213 -18.50 18.19 2.92
N ALA A 214 -19.82 17.95 2.79
CA ALA A 214 -20.41 17.26 1.66
C ALA A 214 -20.21 17.99 0.31
N VAL A 215 -19.74 19.24 0.32
CA VAL A 215 -19.36 19.97 -0.90
C VAL A 215 -17.92 19.64 -1.33
N LEU A 216 -17.07 19.25 -0.38
CA LEU A 216 -15.67 18.86 -0.60
C LEU A 216 -15.57 17.43 -1.13
N GLU A 217 -16.52 16.61 -0.72
CA GLU A 217 -16.74 15.27 -1.24
C GLU A 217 -17.70 15.43 -2.41
N PRO A 218 -17.23 15.52 -3.67
CA PRO A 218 -18.17 15.32 -4.77
C PRO A 218 -18.92 14.03 -4.47
N PRO A 219 -20.24 13.93 -4.71
CA PRO A 219 -20.91 12.64 -4.57
C PRO A 219 -20.09 11.69 -5.41
N GLU A 220 -19.33 10.80 -4.77
CA GLU A 220 -18.75 9.68 -5.47
C GLU A 220 -19.99 9.08 -6.09
N ALA A 221 -20.06 9.12 -7.42
CA ALA A 221 -21.09 8.41 -8.14
C ALA A 221 -20.94 7.01 -7.60
N ALA A 222 -21.82 6.64 -6.66
CA ALA A 222 -21.63 5.47 -5.82
C ALA A 222 -21.32 4.38 -6.84
N PRO A 223 -20.13 3.77 -6.77
CA PRO A 223 -19.74 2.80 -7.79
C PRO A 223 -20.93 1.88 -7.87
N GLN A 224 -21.57 1.79 -9.05
CA GLN A 224 -22.83 1.07 -9.19
C GLN A 224 -22.54 -0.33 -8.69
N CYS A 225 -22.95 -0.58 -7.45
CA CYS A 225 -22.60 -1.82 -6.81
C CYS A 225 -23.44 -2.84 -7.57
N ALA A 226 -22.77 -3.82 -8.18
CA ALA A 226 -23.45 -4.81 -8.99
C ALA A 226 -24.45 -5.64 -8.15
N HIS A 227 -24.41 -5.51 -6.81
CA HIS A 227 -25.28 -6.18 -5.85
C HIS A 227 -25.27 -7.71 -6.03
N VAL A 228 -24.11 -8.25 -6.43
CA VAL A 228 -23.91 -9.68 -6.70
C VAL A 228 -23.85 -10.46 -5.38
N ALA A 229 -23.19 -9.90 -4.36
CA ALA A 229 -23.14 -10.45 -3.00
C ALA A 229 -24.15 -9.75 -2.07
N TRP A 230 -24.94 -10.54 -1.34
CA TRP A 230 -25.93 -10.05 -0.38
C TRP A 230 -26.10 -10.98 0.81
N GLU A 231 -26.53 -10.41 1.94
CA GLU A 231 -26.87 -11.15 3.15
C GLU A 231 -28.33 -10.93 3.55
N VAL A 232 -28.97 -11.98 4.11
CA VAL A 232 -30.31 -11.90 4.69
C VAL A 232 -30.19 -11.26 6.07
N THR A 233 -30.76 -10.06 6.23
CA THR A 233 -30.72 -9.34 7.51
C THR A 233 -31.88 -9.69 8.41
N HIS A 234 -33.00 -10.11 7.83
CA HIS A 234 -34.20 -10.51 8.55
C HIS A 234 -35.07 -11.39 7.65
N GLU A 235 -35.77 -12.36 8.25
CA GLU A 235 -36.78 -13.13 7.55
C GLU A 235 -37.99 -13.38 8.44
N TYR A 236 -39.18 -13.48 7.83
CA TYR A 236 -40.42 -13.75 8.54
C TYR A 236 -41.42 -14.47 7.64
N ARG A 237 -42.29 -15.27 8.25
CA ARG A 237 -43.36 -15.97 7.54
C ARG A 237 -44.52 -15.02 7.28
N ASN A 238 -44.94 -14.90 6.02
CA ASN A 238 -46.05 -14.05 5.61
C ASN A 238 -47.41 -14.77 5.68
N GLY A 239 -48.50 -14.04 5.45
CA GLY A 239 -49.87 -14.57 5.54
C GLY A 239 -50.22 -15.67 4.53
N LEU A 240 -49.38 -15.89 3.51
CA LEU A 240 -49.51 -16.98 2.54
C LEU A 240 -48.72 -18.23 2.93
N GLY A 241 -48.09 -18.23 4.11
CA GLY A 241 -47.29 -19.35 4.61
C GLY A 241 -45.90 -19.47 3.99
N THR A 242 -45.49 -18.51 3.15
CA THR A 242 -44.14 -18.41 2.55
C THR A 242 -43.24 -17.48 3.37
N TRP A 243 -41.92 -17.48 3.11
CA TRP A 243 -40.94 -16.69 3.85
C TRP A 243 -40.51 -15.46 3.06
N THR A 244 -40.68 -14.27 3.64
CA THR A 244 -40.18 -13.01 3.09
C THR A 244 -38.81 -12.71 3.70
N LYS A 245 -37.79 -12.53 2.85
CA LYS A 245 -36.40 -12.27 3.25
C LYS A 245 -36.01 -10.84 2.91
N LEU A 246 -35.65 -10.05 3.94
CA LEU A 246 -35.06 -8.72 3.80
C LEU A 246 -33.55 -8.88 3.62
N ARG A 247 -32.99 -8.15 2.66
CA ARG A 247 -31.60 -8.32 2.24
C ARG A 247 -30.89 -6.99 2.17
N LYS A 248 -29.57 -7.01 2.35
CA LYS A 248 -28.70 -5.88 1.99
C LYS A 248 -27.50 -6.39 1.22
N CYS A 249 -26.94 -5.56 0.36
CA CYS A 249 -25.70 -5.90 -0.31
C CYS A 249 -24.56 -6.02 0.72
N SER A 250 -23.76 -7.06 0.58
CA SER A 250 -22.61 -7.30 1.47
C SER A 250 -21.48 -6.31 1.23
N ASP A 251 -21.38 -5.75 0.02
CA ASP A 251 -20.30 -4.85 -0.38
C ASP A 251 -20.59 -3.38 -0.01
N CYS A 252 -21.80 -2.88 -0.31
CA CYS A 252 -22.16 -1.48 -0.08
C CYS A 252 -23.12 -1.25 1.09
N GLY A 253 -23.71 -2.31 1.66
CA GLY A 253 -24.70 -2.20 2.74
C GLY A 253 -26.08 -1.68 2.32
N GLU A 254 -26.31 -1.37 1.04
CA GLU A 254 -27.59 -0.88 0.54
C GLU A 254 -28.71 -1.92 0.72
N ARG A 255 -29.90 -1.47 1.14
CA ARG A 255 -31.07 -2.35 1.26
C ARG A 255 -31.55 -2.78 -0.12
N LEU A 256 -31.66 -4.09 -0.31
CA LEU A 256 -32.13 -4.67 -1.55
C LEU A 256 -33.63 -4.99 -1.47
N PRO A 257 -34.32 -5.11 -2.62
CA PRO A 257 -35.69 -5.62 -2.65
C PRO A 257 -35.78 -6.98 -1.96
N SER A 258 -36.86 -7.15 -1.19
CA SER A 258 -37.15 -8.41 -0.53
C SER A 258 -37.47 -9.52 -1.54
N ILE A 259 -37.18 -10.76 -1.16
CA ILE A 259 -37.54 -11.95 -1.93
C ILE A 259 -38.49 -12.82 -1.12
N VAL A 260 -39.30 -13.62 -1.83
CA VAL A 260 -40.24 -14.57 -1.23
C VAL A 260 -39.83 -15.97 -1.65
N GLU A 261 -39.60 -16.83 -0.66
CA GLU A 261 -39.16 -18.22 -0.86
C GLU A 261 -40.01 -19.19 -0.02
N LEU A 262 -39.98 -20.47 -0.40
CA LEU A 262 -40.76 -21.51 0.27
C LEU A 262 -40.12 -21.97 1.58
N GLU A 263 -38.79 -21.85 1.70
CA GLU A 263 -38.00 -22.34 2.84
C GLU A 263 -37.24 -21.18 3.53
N PRO A 264 -37.06 -21.23 4.86
CA PRO A 264 -36.26 -20.22 5.58
C PRO A 264 -34.77 -20.33 5.22
N HIS A 265 -34.04 -19.21 5.24
CA HIS A 265 -32.60 -19.17 4.96
C HIS A 265 -31.79 -19.59 6.18
N LEU A 266 -32.18 -19.10 7.36
CA LEU A 266 -31.65 -19.59 8.60
C LEU A 266 -32.43 -20.86 8.88
N ALA A 267 -31.76 -22.02 8.75
CA ALA A 267 -32.28 -23.22 9.38
C ALA A 267 -32.62 -22.82 10.81
N GLU A 268 -33.90 -22.92 11.18
CA GLU A 268 -34.29 -22.71 12.57
C GLU A 268 -33.37 -23.63 13.36
N ASN A 269 -32.40 -23.06 14.09
CA ASN A 269 -31.64 -23.79 15.09
C ASN A 269 -32.67 -24.12 16.16
N ALA A 270 -33.48 -25.13 15.86
CA ALA A 270 -34.59 -25.61 16.64
C ALA A 270 -33.98 -26.36 17.83
N GLY A 271 -33.57 -25.58 18.83
CA GLY A 271 -33.26 -26.08 20.15
C GLY A 271 -31.81 -25.91 20.57
N GLU A 272 -31.45 -24.72 21.05
CA GLU A 272 -30.58 -24.59 22.23
C GLU A 272 -30.67 -23.17 22.81
N GLN A 273 -31.84 -22.84 23.35
CA GLN A 273 -31.97 -21.88 24.45
C GLN A 273 -32.83 -22.56 25.53
N ARG A 274 -32.15 -23.22 26.47
CA ARG A 274 -32.66 -23.49 27.81
C ARG A 274 -31.78 -22.76 28.81
#